data_AF-A0A9W7GDD5-F1
#
_entry.id   AF-A0A9W7GDD5-F1
#
_cell.length_a   1.000
_cell.length_b   1.000
_cell.length_c   1.000
_cell.angle_alpha   90.00
_cell.angle_beta   90.00
_cell.angle_gamma   90.00
#
_symmetry.space_group_name_H-M   'P 1'
#
loop_
_entity.id
_entity.type
_entity.pdbx_description
1 polymer ?
#
loop_
_entity_poly.entity_id
_entity_poly.type
_entity_poly.pdbx_seq_one_letter_code
_entity_poly.pdbx_strand_id
1 'polypeptide(L)'
;MSSLHCDESISELISSFRLVNDCTVDIPERYQALVQSEIVYAAEDYASAPGTPFSTSWRRRIAEWLFQVADAYHLSRETVNISMSFLDRYLSKTTVNKKYFQLASMTAFFLAAKMQENRPMKMVSGFCLTAHTLLKLFFWGL
;
A
#
# COMPACT_ATOMS: atom_id res chain seq x y z
N MET A 1 6.85 -20.77 17.80
CA MET A 1 5.77 -21.23 16.91
C MET A 1 4.76 -20.10 16.76
N SER A 2 5.02 -19.18 15.84
CA SER A 2 4.10 -18.10 15.45
C SER A 2 4.66 -17.48 14.18
N SER A 3 4.79 -18.29 13.14
CA SER A 3 5.17 -17.85 11.80
C SER A 3 4.03 -18.20 10.86
N LEU A 4 3.66 -17.24 10.01
CA LEU A 4 2.95 -17.44 8.74
C LEU A 4 1.42 -17.57 8.77
N HIS A 5 0.71 -16.64 9.44
CA HIS A 5 -0.68 -16.35 9.07
C HIS A 5 -0.81 -15.20 8.05
N CYS A 6 0.31 -14.57 7.67
CA CYS A 6 0.32 -13.42 6.74
C CYS A 6 0.56 -13.78 5.27
N ASP A 7 1.02 -15.00 4.96
CA ASP A 7 1.37 -15.39 3.58
C ASP A 7 0.12 -15.69 2.73
N GLU A 8 -0.95 -16.24 3.33
CA GLU A 8 -2.23 -16.46 2.65
C GLU A 8 -2.86 -15.15 2.15
N SER A 9 -2.75 -14.08 2.94
CA SER A 9 -3.36 -12.79 2.57
C SER A 9 -2.70 -12.14 1.35
N ILE A 10 -1.40 -12.33 1.15
CA ILE A 10 -0.67 -11.75 0.01
C ILE A 10 -0.92 -12.56 -1.26
N SER A 11 -0.94 -13.89 -1.18
CA SER A 11 -1.24 -14.76 -2.32
C SER A 11 -2.68 -14.59 -2.81
N GLU A 12 -3.64 -14.45 -1.90
CA GLU A 12 -5.03 -14.11 -2.22
C GLU A 12 -5.16 -12.74 -2.88
N LEU A 13 -4.41 -11.74 -2.41
CA LEU A 13 -4.35 -10.42 -3.04
C LEU A 13 -3.82 -10.48 -4.48
N ILE A 14 -2.73 -11.22 -4.70
CA ILE A 14 -2.15 -11.42 -6.03
C ILE A 14 -3.16 -12.14 -6.94
N SER A 15 -3.81 -13.18 -6.43
CA SER A 15 -4.84 -13.95 -7.14
C SER A 15 -6.03 -13.06 -7.54
N SER A 16 -6.56 -12.29 -6.58
CA SER A 16 -7.69 -11.38 -6.79
C SER A 16 -7.36 -10.31 -7.83
N PHE A 17 -6.17 -9.69 -7.72
CA PHE A 17 -5.71 -8.70 -8.70
C PHE A 17 -5.54 -9.29 -10.10
N ARG A 18 -5.11 -10.55 -10.20
CA ARG A 18 -4.95 -11.26 -11.48
C ARG A 18 -6.30 -11.60 -12.12
N LEU A 19 -7.27 -12.05 -11.32
CA LEU A 19 -8.65 -12.31 -11.77
C LEU A 19 -9.37 -11.04 -12.22
N VAL A 20 -9.16 -9.93 -11.51
CA VAL A 20 -9.71 -8.62 -11.90
C VAL A 20 -9.10 -8.14 -13.22
N ASN A 21 -7.88 -8.51 -13.58
CA ASN A 21 -7.26 -8.07 -14.82
C ASN A 21 -7.31 -9.12 -15.94
N ASP A 22 -8.03 -10.22 -15.74
CA ASP A 22 -8.19 -11.27 -16.74
C ASP A 22 -9.26 -10.86 -17.76
N CYS A 23 -8.85 -10.70 -19.03
CA CYS A 23 -9.74 -10.38 -20.13
C CYS A 23 -10.57 -11.59 -20.61
N THR A 24 -10.32 -12.79 -20.08
CA THR A 24 -11.02 -14.02 -20.46
C THR A 24 -12.24 -14.33 -19.59
N VAL A 25 -12.41 -13.61 -18.49
CA VAL A 25 -13.56 -13.75 -17.56
C VAL A 25 -14.68 -12.80 -17.97
N ASP A 26 -15.93 -13.29 -17.94
CA ASP A 26 -17.10 -12.49 -18.31
C ASP A 26 -17.32 -11.32 -17.32
N ILE A 27 -17.81 -10.20 -17.85
CA ILE A 27 -17.96 -8.93 -17.11
C ILE A 27 -18.80 -9.09 -15.82
N PRO A 28 -19.91 -9.85 -15.80
CA PRO A 28 -20.73 -10.05 -14.59
C PRO A 28 -19.99 -10.83 -13.50
N GLU A 29 -19.22 -11.86 -13.87
CA GLU A 29 -18.45 -12.68 -12.92
C GLU A 29 -17.29 -11.89 -12.32
N ARG A 30 -16.58 -11.11 -13.16
CA ARG A 30 -15.55 -10.19 -12.70
C ARG A 30 -16.12 -9.11 -11.78
N TYR A 31 -17.31 -8.58 -12.07
CA TYR A 31 -17.99 -7.61 -11.20
C TYR A 31 -18.37 -8.23 -9.85
N GLN A 32 -18.93 -9.43 -9.83
CA GLN A 32 -19.27 -10.11 -8.58
C GLN A 32 -18.01 -10.40 -7.74
N ALA A 33 -16.91 -10.82 -8.36
CA ALA A 33 -15.64 -11.01 -7.67
C ALA A 33 -15.11 -9.70 -7.07
N LEU A 34 -15.23 -8.58 -7.80
CA LEU A 34 -14.85 -7.26 -7.30
C LEU A 34 -15.67 -6.85 -6.07
N VAL A 35 -16.98 -7.03 -6.10
CA VAL A 35 -17.88 -6.72 -4.97
C VAL A 35 -17.54 -7.56 -3.74
N GLN A 36 -17.25 -8.85 -3.92
CA GLN A 36 -16.82 -9.72 -2.82
C GLN A 36 -15.48 -9.25 -2.22
N SER A 37 -14.56 -8.82 -3.07
CA SER A 37 -13.26 -8.31 -2.64
C SER A 37 -13.36 -7.01 -1.85
N GLU A 38 -14.35 -6.16 -2.12
CA GLU A 38 -14.59 -4.91 -1.39
C GLU A 38 -14.88 -5.17 0.09
N ILE A 39 -15.64 -6.22 0.38
CA ILE A 39 -15.99 -6.63 1.76
C ILE A 39 -14.74 -7.18 2.49
N VAL A 40 -13.91 -7.95 1.80
CA VAL A 40 -12.69 -8.55 2.37
C VAL A 40 -11.59 -7.51 2.63
N TYR A 41 -11.52 -6.47 1.79
CA TYR A 41 -10.48 -5.44 1.86
C TYR A 41 -10.89 -4.16 2.59
N ALA A 42 -12.07 -4.14 3.22
CA ALA A 42 -12.51 -3.04 4.06
C ALA A 42 -11.54 -2.86 5.25
N ALA A 43 -10.98 -1.65 5.39
CA ALA A 43 -10.23 -1.30 6.59
C ALA A 43 -11.22 -0.94 7.71
N GLU A 44 -11.10 -1.58 8.87
CA GLU A 44 -11.84 -1.19 10.07
C GLU A 44 -11.47 0.25 10.47
N ASP A 45 -12.39 0.97 11.12
CA ASP A 45 -12.19 2.37 11.51
C ASP A 45 -11.12 2.54 12.60
N TYR A 46 -9.88 2.54 12.15
CA TYR A 46 -8.68 2.77 12.96
C TYR A 46 -8.43 4.27 13.19
N ALA A 47 -9.17 5.14 12.48
CA ALA A 47 -9.02 6.58 12.57
C ALA A 47 -9.70 7.14 13.82
N SER A 48 -10.85 6.57 14.19
CA SER A 48 -11.64 6.95 15.37
C SER A 48 -11.20 6.25 16.67
N ALA A 49 -10.18 5.38 16.60
CA ALA A 49 -9.71 4.63 17.77
C ALA A 49 -9.15 5.58 18.86
N PRO A 50 -9.75 5.61 20.06
CA PRO A 50 -9.32 6.51 21.13
C PRO A 50 -7.88 6.22 21.55
N GLY A 51 -7.03 7.24 21.53
CA GLY A 51 -5.61 7.12 21.93
C GLY A 51 -4.60 7.04 20.77
N THR A 52 -5.02 7.18 19.51
CA THR A 52 -4.10 7.26 18.37
C THR A 52 -3.95 8.70 17.87
N PRO A 53 -2.95 9.48 18.35
CA PRO A 53 -2.80 10.90 17.97
C PRO A 53 -2.36 11.13 16.51
N PHE A 54 -2.25 10.06 15.71
CA PHE A 54 -1.53 10.09 14.44
C PHE A 54 -2.35 9.56 13.25
N SER A 55 -3.49 8.91 13.42
CA SER A 55 -4.12 8.12 12.34
C SER A 55 -4.47 8.94 11.08
N THR A 56 -5.24 10.02 11.22
CA THR A 56 -5.77 10.77 10.05
C THR A 56 -4.75 11.75 9.45
N SER A 57 -4.03 12.50 10.30
CA SER A 57 -3.08 13.52 9.82
C SER A 57 -1.83 12.91 9.20
N TRP A 58 -1.39 11.73 9.66
CA TRP A 58 -0.22 11.05 9.11
C TRP A 58 -0.53 10.30 7.83
N ARG A 59 -1.72 9.69 7.75
CA ARG A 59 -2.25 9.11 6.52
C ARG A 59 -2.23 10.15 5.40
N ARG A 60 -2.72 11.37 5.66
CA ARG A 60 -2.70 12.46 4.68
C ARG A 60 -1.27 12.82 4.24
N ARG A 61 -0.36 13.04 5.19
CA ARG A 61 1.03 13.43 4.88
C ARG A 61 1.78 12.38 4.08
N ILE A 62 1.61 11.10 4.41
CA ILE A 62 2.21 10.01 3.65
C ILE A 62 1.55 9.87 2.28
N ALA A 63 0.22 9.97 2.17
CA ALA A 63 -0.45 9.93 0.88
C ALA A 63 0.07 11.04 -0.05
N GLU A 64 0.12 12.28 0.42
CA GLU A 64 0.65 13.43 -0.33
C GLU A 64 2.11 13.18 -0.77
N TRP A 65 2.94 12.61 0.10
CA TRP A 65 4.32 12.27 -0.23
C TRP A 65 4.41 11.14 -1.27
N LEU A 66 3.61 10.08 -1.12
CA LEU A 66 3.58 8.95 -2.06
C LEU A 66 3.12 9.39 -3.45
N PHE A 67 2.19 10.35 -3.56
CA PHE A 67 1.82 10.94 -4.85
C PHE A 67 3.00 11.67 -5.49
N GLN A 68 3.75 12.47 -4.74
CA GLN A 68 4.95 13.15 -5.27
C GLN A 68 6.01 12.16 -5.75
N VAL A 69 6.23 11.08 -5.00
CA VAL A 69 7.15 10.01 -5.39
C VAL A 69 6.64 9.30 -6.65
N ALA A 70 5.35 8.98 -6.72
CA ALA A 70 4.76 8.35 -7.90
C ALA A 70 4.92 9.24 -9.14
N ASP A 71 4.68 10.54 -9.02
CA ASP A 71 4.84 11.50 -10.12
C ASP A 71 6.31 11.60 -10.56
N ALA A 72 7.26 11.65 -9.61
CA ALA A 72 8.70 11.71 -9.90
C ALA A 72 9.24 10.46 -10.62
N TYR A 73 8.67 9.30 -10.34
CA TYR A 73 9.05 8.02 -10.97
C TYR A 73 8.14 7.60 -12.12
N HIS A 74 7.16 8.43 -12.49
CA HIS A 74 6.14 8.13 -13.49
C HIS A 74 5.42 6.80 -13.23
N LEU A 75 5.11 6.54 -11.96
CA LEU A 75 4.31 5.40 -11.50
C LEU A 75 2.82 5.69 -11.64
N SER A 76 2.00 4.65 -11.74
CA SER A 76 0.54 4.81 -11.74
C SER A 76 0.04 5.36 -10.41
N ARG A 77 -0.98 6.22 -10.45
CA ARG A 77 -1.69 6.66 -9.23
C ARG A 77 -2.38 5.50 -8.52
N GLU A 78 -2.72 4.45 -9.27
CA GLU A 78 -3.29 3.22 -8.73
C GLU A 78 -2.32 2.53 -7.76
N THR A 79 -1.01 2.60 -8.03
CA THR A 79 0.05 2.10 -7.14
C THR A 79 0.00 2.78 -5.77
N VAL A 80 -0.25 4.10 -5.73
CA VAL A 80 -0.43 4.84 -4.47
C VAL A 80 -1.69 4.38 -3.74
N ASN A 81 -2.80 4.20 -4.46
CA ASN A 81 -4.07 3.76 -3.86
C ASN A 81 -3.96 2.35 -3.25
N ILE A 82 -3.33 1.41 -3.96
CA ILE A 82 -3.09 0.05 -3.47
C ILE A 82 -2.16 0.09 -2.25
N SER A 83 -1.11 0.91 -2.29
CA SER A 83 -0.20 1.11 -1.16
C SER A 83 -0.92 1.62 0.09
N MET A 84 -1.79 2.62 -0.06
CA MET A 84 -2.58 3.15 1.05
C MET A 84 -3.55 2.11 1.60
N SER A 85 -4.18 1.30 0.74
CA SER A 85 -5.02 0.17 1.18
C SER A 85 -4.24 -0.86 2.02
N PHE A 86 -2.98 -1.17 1.66
CA PHE A 86 -2.13 -2.03 2.48
C PHE A 86 -1.77 -1.41 3.83
N LEU A 87 -1.43 -0.11 3.82
CA LEU A 87 -1.10 0.62 5.04
C LEU A 87 -2.31 0.71 5.99
N ASP A 88 -3.47 1.08 5.47
CA ASP A 88 -4.71 1.23 6.25
C ASP A 88 -5.10 -0.09 6.92
N ARG A 89 -5.02 -1.22 6.20
CA ARG A 89 -5.27 -2.56 6.77
C ARG A 89 -4.24 -2.95 7.83
N TYR A 90 -2.96 -2.64 7.63
CA TYR A 90 -1.94 -2.90 8.63
C TYR A 90 -2.20 -2.11 9.93
N LEU A 91 -2.57 -0.84 9.81
CA LEU A 91 -2.86 0.04 10.94
C LEU A 91 -4.16 -0.32 11.65
N SER A 92 -5.15 -0.89 10.95
CA SER A 92 -6.37 -1.39 11.58
C SER A 92 -6.13 -2.48 12.61
N LYS A 93 -5.07 -3.28 12.42
CA LYS A 93 -4.73 -4.39 13.33
C LYS A 93 -3.62 -4.06 14.32
N THR A 94 -2.87 -2.98 14.09
CA THR A 94 -1.63 -2.69 14.85
C THR A 94 -1.46 -1.20 15.13
N THR A 95 -1.33 -0.84 16.41
CA THR A 95 -0.89 0.49 16.81
C THR A 95 0.62 0.62 16.70
N VAL A 96 1.10 1.55 15.88
CA VAL A 96 2.55 1.73 15.60
C VAL A 96 3.03 3.15 15.92
N ASN A 97 4.30 3.26 16.30
CA ASN A 97 4.96 4.55 16.50
C ASN A 97 5.45 5.14 15.16
N LYS A 98 5.79 6.44 15.13
CA LYS A 98 6.27 7.22 13.96
C LYS A 98 7.22 6.46 13.03
N LYS A 99 8.26 5.86 13.62
CA LYS A 99 9.33 5.18 12.86
C LYS A 99 8.80 3.94 12.12
N TYR A 100 7.98 3.14 12.81
CA TYR A 100 7.37 1.95 12.23
C TYR A 100 6.29 2.32 11.21
N PHE A 101 5.56 3.40 11.42
CA PHE A 101 4.61 3.93 10.43
C PHE A 101 5.30 4.30 9.12
N GLN A 102 6.42 5.04 9.17
CA GLN A 102 7.21 5.39 7.98
C GLN A 102 7.73 4.14 7.27
N LEU A 103 8.28 3.18 8.02
CA LEU A 103 8.78 1.93 7.45
C LEU A 103 7.64 1.13 6.79
N ALA A 104 6.52 0.95 7.46
CA ALA A 104 5.35 0.25 6.93
C ALA A 104 4.83 0.91 5.66
N SER A 105 4.77 2.25 5.63
CA SER A 105 4.38 3.02 4.45
C SER A 105 5.30 2.74 3.25
N MET A 106 6.62 2.67 3.49
CA MET A 106 7.59 2.39 2.40
C MET A 106 7.47 0.96 1.90
N THR A 107 7.34 0.00 2.82
CA THR A 107 7.18 -1.41 2.47
C THR A 107 5.88 -1.63 1.69
N ALA A 108 4.78 -1.00 2.11
CA ALA A 108 3.50 -1.06 1.43
C ALA A 108 3.57 -0.49 0.00
N PHE A 109 4.25 0.66 -0.16
CA PHE A 109 4.41 1.28 -1.48
C PHE A 109 5.31 0.46 -2.40
N PHE A 110 6.42 -0.07 -1.88
CA PHE A 110 7.30 -0.96 -2.63
C PHE A 110 6.57 -2.21 -3.10
N LEU A 111 5.74 -2.80 -2.23
CA LEU A 111 4.92 -3.96 -2.59
C LEU A 111 3.91 -3.61 -3.68
N ALA A 112 3.19 -2.51 -3.56
CA ALA A 112 2.25 -2.03 -4.57
C ALA A 112 2.93 -1.77 -5.92
N ALA A 113 4.11 -1.13 -5.92
CA ALA A 113 4.86 -0.86 -7.14
C ALA A 113 5.30 -2.15 -7.85
N LYS A 114 5.72 -3.17 -7.10
CA LYS A 114 6.06 -4.48 -7.67
C LYS A 114 4.85 -5.22 -8.26
N MET A 115 3.66 -4.98 -7.70
CA MET A 115 2.41 -5.62 -8.10
C MET A 115 1.76 -4.97 -9.33
N GLN A 116 1.74 -3.64 -9.38
CA GLN A 116 1.03 -2.88 -10.41
C GLN A 116 1.89 -2.64 -11.67
N GLU A 117 3.20 -2.44 -11.50
CA GLU A 117 4.04 -1.95 -12.58
C GLU A 117 4.61 -3.09 -13.40
N ASN A 118 4.17 -3.19 -14.66
CA ASN A 118 4.63 -4.21 -15.61
C ASN A 118 6.05 -3.95 -16.16
N ARG A 119 6.74 -2.89 -15.70
CA ARG A 119 8.08 -2.52 -16.17
C ARG A 119 9.16 -3.35 -15.46
N PRO A 120 10.16 -3.88 -16.19
CA PRO A 120 11.24 -4.64 -15.56
C PRO A 120 11.97 -3.76 -14.56
N MET A 121 12.00 -4.21 -13.31
CA MET A 121 12.50 -3.53 -12.12
C MET A 121 14.02 -3.18 -12.22
N LYS A 122 14.37 -2.16 -13.00
CA LYS A 122 15.61 -1.38 -12.79
C LYS A 122 15.47 -0.40 -11.62
N MET A 123 14.25 -0.25 -11.10
CA MET A 123 13.87 0.74 -10.09
C MET A 123 14.17 0.31 -8.66
N VAL A 124 14.39 -0.97 -8.36
CA VAL A 124 14.62 -1.46 -6.97
C VAL A 124 15.88 -0.86 -6.33
N SER A 125 16.95 -0.71 -7.10
CA SER A 125 18.18 -0.06 -6.63
C SER A 125 17.99 1.44 -6.41
N GLY A 126 17.33 2.13 -7.35
CA GLY A 126 17.08 3.57 -7.26
C GLY A 126 16.10 3.92 -6.15
N PHE A 127 15.01 3.16 -6.01
CA PHE A 127 13.93 3.41 -5.07
C PHE A 127 14.38 3.25 -3.61
N CYS A 128 15.23 2.28 -3.29
CA CYS A 128 15.74 2.11 -1.92
C CYS A 128 16.66 3.29 -1.51
N LEU A 129 17.49 3.77 -2.45
CA LEU A 129 18.37 4.91 -2.26
C LEU A 129 17.59 6.23 -2.18
N THR A 130 16.56 6.42 -3.00
CA THR A 130 15.78 7.66 -3.01
C THR A 130 14.69 7.69 -1.97
N ALA A 131 14.03 6.59 -1.61
CA ALA A 131 13.10 6.58 -0.48
C ALA A 131 13.83 6.93 0.83
N HIS A 132 15.06 6.43 1.04
CA HIS A 132 15.88 6.81 2.19
C HIS A 132 16.29 8.30 2.16
N THR A 133 16.69 8.81 1.00
CA THR A 133 17.12 10.21 0.81
C THR A 133 15.95 11.20 0.86
N LEU A 134 14.80 10.85 0.28
CA LEU A 134 13.58 11.66 0.24
C LEU A 134 12.84 11.64 1.59
N LEU A 135 12.86 10.52 2.33
CA LEU A 135 12.41 10.52 3.73
C LEU A 135 13.27 11.46 4.59
N LYS A 136 14.59 11.48 4.36
CA LYS A 136 15.50 12.43 5.02
C LYS A 136 15.19 13.88 4.64
N LEU A 137 14.97 14.19 3.36
CA LEU A 137 14.64 15.56 2.93
C LEU A 137 13.27 16.02 3.45
N PHE A 138 12.24 15.15 3.41
CA PHE A 138 10.87 15.51 3.81
C PHE A 138 10.65 15.53 5.33
N PHE A 139 11.40 14.75 6.11
CA PHE A 139 11.34 14.79 7.58
C PHE A 139 12.39 15.70 8.23
N TRP A 140 13.49 16.04 7.53
CA TRP A 140 14.58 16.84 8.09
C TRP A 140 14.72 18.24 7.47
N GLY A 141 14.00 18.57 6.39
CA GLY A 141 13.93 19.95 5.87
C GLY A 141 15.31 20.57 5.63
N LEU A 142 16.12 19.91 4.79
CA LEU A 142 17.33 20.50 4.22
C LEU A 142 17.01 21.06 2.83
#